data_AF-A0ABC8RWU5-F1
#
_entry.id   AF-A0ABC8RWU5-F1
#
_cell.length_a   1.000
_cell.length_b   1.000
_cell.length_c   1.000
_cell.angle_alpha   90.00
_cell.angle_beta   90.00
_cell.angle_gamma   90.00
#
_symmetry.space_group_name_H-M   'P 1'
#
loop_
_entity.id
_entity.type
_entity.pdbx_description
1 polymer ?
#
loop_
_entity_poly.entity_id
_entity_poly.type
_entity_poly.pdbx_seq_one_letter_code
_entity_poly.pdbx_strand_id
1 'polypeptide(L)' 'MDTQKHADMAADMAVVDYDSKDLEPPILTVEEAVERSSFYEVPPFLYPSHVGDFSEGMAEADHKILSSEVFLIIYSFP' A
#
# COMPACT_ATOMS: atom_id res chain seq x y z
N MET A 1 -22.11 -3.37 34.56
CA MET A 1 -21.07 -2.37 34.29
C MET A 1 -20.38 -2.84 33.03
N ASP A 2 -20.66 -2.15 31.93
CA ASP A 2 -20.03 -2.41 30.64
C ASP A 2 -18.54 -2.09 30.78
N THR A 3 -17.68 -3.09 30.61
CA THR A 3 -16.23 -2.89 30.68
C THR A 3 -15.61 -3.48 29.43
N GLN A 4 -14.50 -2.90 29.00
CA GLN A 4 -13.72 -3.42 27.87
C GLN A 4 -13.48 -4.93 27.99
N LYS A 5 -13.16 -5.42 29.20
CA LYS A 5 -12.98 -6.85 29.47
C LYS A 5 -14.21 -7.72 29.13
N HIS A 6 -15.42 -7.23 29.40
CA HIS A 6 -16.64 -7.99 29.06
C HIS A 6 -16.92 -7.93 27.55
N ALA A 7 -16.61 -6.81 26.90
CA ALA A 7 -16.73 -6.65 25.45
C ALA A 7 -15.74 -7.55 24.69
N ASP A 8 -14.47 -7.58 25.12
CA ASP A 8 -13.42 -8.44 24.54
C ASP A 8 -13.83 -9.92 24.65
N MET A 9 -14.31 -10.35 25.83
CA MET A 9 -14.78 -11.72 26.05
C MET A 9 -15.98 -12.07 25.16
N ALA A 10 -16.93 -11.14 24.97
CA ALA A 10 -18.06 -11.35 24.10
C ALA A 10 -17.65 -11.41 22.61
N ALA A 11 -16.67 -10.59 22.19
CA ALA A 11 -16.14 -10.59 20.83
C ALA A 11 -15.37 -11.88 20.51
N ASP A 12 -14.52 -12.36 21.43
CA ASP A 12 -13.78 -13.63 21.27
C ASP A 12 -14.70 -14.86 21.18
N MET A 13 -15.90 -14.79 21.76
CA MET A 13 -16.89 -15.86 21.71
C MET A 13 -17.75 -15.84 20.44
N ALA A 14 -17.66 -14.79 19.62
CA ALA A 14 -18.42 -14.71 18.37
C ALA A 14 -17.79 -15.62 17.30
N VAL A 15 -18.58 -16.55 16.77
CA VAL A 15 -18.15 -17.44 15.68
C VAL A 15 -18.58 -16.83 14.35
N VAL A 16 -17.64 -16.71 13.40
CA VAL A 16 -17.90 -16.22 12.04
C VAL A 16 -17.35 -17.21 11.03
N ASP A 17 -18.22 -17.70 10.16
CA ASP A 17 -17.87 -18.58 9.06
C ASP A 17 -17.70 -17.75 7.78
N TYR A 18 -16.53 -17.85 7.14
CA TYR A 18 -16.23 -17.18 5.87
C TYR A 18 -16.09 -18.23 4.76
N ASP A 19 -16.59 -17.91 3.57
CA ASP A 19 -16.31 -18.68 2.35
C ASP A 19 -15.30 -17.92 1.48
N SER A 20 -14.22 -18.59 1.12
CA SER A 20 -13.14 -18.06 0.29
C SER A 20 -12.94 -18.83 -1.02
N LYS A 21 -13.77 -19.84 -1.31
CA LYS A 21 -13.54 -20.78 -2.41
C LYS A 21 -13.57 -20.15 -3.80
N ASP A 22 -14.40 -19.12 -3.98
CA ASP A 22 -14.60 -18.46 -5.27
C ASP A 22 -13.93 -17.08 -5.35
N LEU A 23 -13.12 -16.71 -4.35
CA LEU A 23 -12.40 -15.45 -4.33
C LEU A 23 -11.01 -15.62 -4.96
N GLU A 24 -10.56 -14.59 -5.67
CA GLU A 24 -9.15 -14.50 -6.07
C GLU A 24 -8.25 -14.41 -4.82
N PRO A 25 -6.99 -14.89 -4.89
CA PRO A 25 -6.05 -14.74 -3.78
C PRO A 25 -5.96 -13.28 -3.32
N PRO A 26 -5.80 -13.02 -2.01
CA PRO A 26 -5.64 -11.65 -1.52
C PRO A 26 -4.36 -11.03 -2.07
N ILE A 27 -4.38 -9.70 -2.25
CA ILE A 27 -3.19 -8.90 -2.58
C ILE A 27 -2.54 -8.48 -1.27
N LEU A 28 -1.32 -8.94 -1.03
CA LEU A 28 -0.59 -8.72 0.22
C LEU A 28 0.66 -7.85 0.03
N THR A 29 1.19 -7.75 -1.20
CA THR A 29 2.35 -6.90 -1.52
C THR A 29 2.02 -5.79 -2.51
N VAL A 30 2.90 -4.79 -2.57
CA VAL A 30 2.77 -3.68 -3.53
C VAL A 30 2.99 -4.20 -4.96
N GLU A 31 3.92 -5.15 -5.12
CA GLU A 31 4.24 -5.78 -6.41
C GLU A 31 3.02 -6.52 -6.96
N GLU A 32 2.33 -7.32 -6.12
CA GLU A 32 1.09 -8.01 -6.50
C GLU A 32 -0.01 -7.03 -6.90
N ALA A 33 -0.12 -5.88 -6.22
CA ALA A 33 -1.07 -4.84 -6.56
C ALA A 33 -0.79 -4.23 -7.94
N VAL A 34 0.49 -4.02 -8.27
CA VAL A 34 0.93 -3.51 -9.58
C VAL A 34 0.63 -4.52 -10.68
N GLU A 35 0.99 -5.79 -10.50
CA GLU A 35 0.75 -6.85 -11.49
C GLU A 35 -0.73 -7.02 -11.82
N ARG A 36 -1.60 -6.86 -10.82
CA ARG A 36 -3.07 -6.98 -10.97
C ARG A 36 -3.75 -5.67 -11.34
N SER A 37 -3.00 -4.59 -11.57
CA SER A 37 -3.53 -3.24 -11.81
C SER A 37 -4.55 -2.80 -10.75
N SER A 38 -4.34 -3.21 -9.50
CA SER A 38 -5.23 -2.97 -8.37
C SER A 38 -4.87 -1.66 -7.68
N PHE A 39 -5.26 -0.54 -8.28
CA PHE A 39 -4.97 0.80 -7.79
C PHE A 39 -6.24 1.53 -7.31
N TYR A 40 -6.06 2.46 -6.36
CA TYR A 40 -7.08 3.44 -6.04
C TYR A 40 -7.13 4.54 -7.10
N GLU A 41 -8.32 5.08 -7.36
CA GLU A 41 -8.46 6.28 -8.18
C GLU A 41 -7.91 7.49 -7.41
N VAL A 42 -6.92 8.16 -8.00
CA VAL A 42 -6.24 9.30 -7.37
C VAL A 42 -6.87 10.59 -7.91
N PRO A 43 -7.40 11.46 -7.02
CA PRO A 43 -7.91 12.76 -7.44
C PRO A 43 -6.85 13.58 -8.18
N PRO A 44 -7.19 14.26 -9.29
CA PRO A 44 -6.21 14.93 -10.14
C PRO A 44 -5.31 15.96 -9.44
N PHE A 45 -5.80 16.59 -8.36
CA PHE A 45 -5.04 17.59 -7.61
C PHE A 45 -3.91 16.99 -6.74
N LEU A 46 -3.89 15.68 -6.53
CA LEU A 46 -2.79 14.97 -5.85
C LEU A 46 -1.72 14.49 -6.83
N TYR A 47 -1.96 14.55 -8.14
CA TYR A 47 -0.94 14.17 -9.10
C TYR A 47 0.23 15.16 -9.06
N PRO A 48 1.46 14.64 -9.02
CA PRO A 48 2.63 15.51 -9.11
C PRO A 48 2.63 16.23 -10.46
N SER A 49 2.89 17.54 -10.43
CA SER A 49 3.09 18.31 -11.65
C SER A 49 4.44 17.98 -12.27
N HIS A 50 4.46 17.79 -13.59
CA HIS A 50 5.72 17.72 -14.33
C HIS A 50 6.40 19.09 -14.34
N VAL A 51 7.69 19.15 -14.00
CA VAL A 51 8.47 20.40 -13.93
C VAL A 51 9.82 20.19 -14.62
N GLY A 52 10.13 21.04 -15.60
CA GLY A 52 11.41 21.00 -16.34
C GLY A 52 11.48 19.90 -17.40
N ASP A 53 12.67 19.66 -17.95
CA ASP A 53 12.99 18.55 -18.86
C ASP A 53 13.95 17.58 -18.17
N PHE A 54 13.47 16.38 -17.83
CA PHE A 54 14.27 15.36 -17.17
C PHE A 54 15.36 14.77 -18.08
N SER A 55 15.13 14.74 -19.40
CA SER A 55 16.10 14.18 -20.35
C SER A 55 17.30 15.10 -20.50
N GLU A 56 17.07 16.40 -20.63
CA GLU A 56 18.11 17.44 -20.67
C GLU A 56 18.92 17.44 -19.37
N GLY A 57 18.24 17.56 -18.22
CA GLY A 57 18.92 17.58 -16.92
C GLY A 57 19.70 16.29 -16.63
N MET A 58 19.16 15.13 -17.00
CA MET A 58 19.88 13.86 -16.89
C MET A 58 21.05 13.78 -17.87
N ALA A 59 21.00 14.39 -19.07
CA ALA A 59 22.10 14.39 -20.02
C ALA A 59 23.29 15.23 -19.50
N GLU A 60 23.01 16.39 -18.92
CA GLU A 60 23.99 17.36 -18.41
C GLU A 60 24.65 16.97 -17.09
N ALA A 61 24.01 16.14 -16.27
CA ALA A 61 24.54 15.75 -14.96
C ALA A 61 25.86 14.95 -15.04
N ASP A 62 26.85 15.34 -14.23
CA ASP A 62 28.14 14.65 -14.13
C ASP A 62 28.02 13.22 -13.57
N HIS A 63 27.06 13.02 -12.66
CA HIS A 63 26.81 11.74 -12.01
C HIS A 63 25.31 11.42 -12.07
N LYS A 64 25.00 10.18 -12.44
CA LYS A 64 23.63 9.74 -12.75
C LYS A 64 23.31 8.47 -11.98
N ILE A 65 22.16 8.45 -11.32
CA ILE A 65 21.59 7.23 -10.77
C ILE A 65 20.72 6.65 -11.88
N LEU A 66 21.19 5.56 -12.51
CA LEU A 66 20.49 4.96 -13.65
C LEU A 66 19.22 4.21 -13.22
N SER A 67 19.29 3.54 -12.07
CA SER A 67 18.15 2.86 -11.45
C SER A 67 18.46 2.57 -9.98
N SER A 68 17.49 2.81 -9.12
CA SER A 68 17.54 2.45 -7.70
C SER A 68 16.12 2.35 -7.16
N GLU A 69 15.89 1.42 -6.24
CA GLU A 69 14.62 1.22 -5.56
C GLU A 69 14.83 1.35 -4.06
N VAL A 70 13.86 1.94 -3.36
CA VAL A 70 13.88 2.12 -1.91
C VAL A 70 12.58 1.60 -1.32
N PHE A 71 12.69 0.70 -0.35
CA PHE A 71 11.56 0.16 0.39
C PHE A 71 11.50 0.79 1.78
N LEU A 72 10.40 1.47 2.11
CA LEU A 72 10.15 2.00 3.44
C LEU A 72 9.24 1.04 4.21
N ILE A 73 9.74 0.52 5.32
CA ILE A 73 8.93 -0.23 6.28
C ILE A 73 8.46 0.71 7.39
N ILE A 74 7.15 0.95 7.47
CA ILE A 74 6.57 1.70 8.59
C ILE A 74 6.45 0.73 9.76
N TYR A 75 7.36 0.84 10.72
CA TYR A 75 7.23 0.09 11.98
C TYR A 75 6.04 0.65 12.75
N SER A 76 5.01 -0.17 12.97
CA SER A 76 4.02 0.11 14.00
C SER A 76 4.68 -0.18 15.35
N PHE A 77 4.86 0.86 16.18
CA PHE A 77 5.21 0.64 17.58
C PHE A 77 4.08 -0.16 18.23
N PRO A 78 4.38 -1.28 18.94
CA PRO A 78 3.36 -2.06 19.65
C PRO A 78 2.74 -1.27 20.81
#